data_AF-A0A969GKE4-F1
#
_entry.id   AF-A0A969GKE4-F1
#
_cell.length_a   1.000
_cell.length_b   1.000
_cell.length_c   1.000
_cell.angle_alpha   90.00
_cell.angle_beta   90.00
_cell.angle_gamma   90.00
#
_symmetry.space_group_name_H-M   'P 1'
#
loop_
_entity.id
_entity.type
_entity.pdbx_description
1 polymer ?
#
loop_
_entity_poly.entity_id
_entity_poly.type
_entity_poly.pdbx_seq_one_letter_code
_entity_poly.pdbx_strand_id
1 'polypeptide(L)'
;MYSFAQRLDTRVYDEPLYAHYLSTTDARSYHPGADDVIAAQENDGARVVSDLLLGPSDRPVLFFKNMTHHLVGLDWSFLTQLTNVLLTREPAAVIASYAKNIHDVTMRDTGFADQSALLDYLEAHGQTPPILDSQEVLKNPRAVLRQLCERIGIAFDEVMLTWPAGPRAEDGVWAKYWYANVHASTGFLPSAASTPTVPDHLQPLLAACQPHYERLAALAIRA
;
A
#
# COMPACT_ATOMS: atom_id res chain seq x y z
N MET A 1 5.78 -2.68 -4.06
CA MET A 1 5.47 -3.10 -5.46
C MET A 1 6.72 -3.15 -6.33
N TYR A 2 7.27 -2.01 -6.79
CA TYR A 2 8.41 -1.95 -7.74
C TYR A 2 9.60 -2.81 -7.32
N SER A 3 9.97 -2.77 -6.04
CA SER A 3 11.02 -3.60 -5.45
C SER A 3 10.78 -5.11 -5.64
N PHE A 4 9.59 -5.62 -5.29
CA PHE A 4 9.23 -7.04 -5.44
C PHE A 4 9.06 -7.44 -6.91
N ALA A 5 8.66 -6.52 -7.79
CA ALA A 5 8.47 -6.76 -9.22
C ALA A 5 9.79 -7.06 -9.97
N GLN A 6 10.95 -6.85 -9.33
CA GLN A 6 12.24 -7.20 -9.94
C GLN A 6 12.60 -8.68 -9.75
N ARG A 7 11.93 -9.37 -8.82
CA ARG A 7 12.26 -10.76 -8.49
C ARG A 7 11.70 -11.71 -9.55
N LEU A 8 12.52 -12.67 -9.96
CA LEU A 8 12.13 -13.67 -10.96
C LEU A 8 11.08 -14.67 -10.44
N ASP A 9 11.01 -14.88 -9.13
CA ASP A 9 10.07 -15.81 -8.49
C ASP A 9 8.72 -15.17 -8.12
N THR A 10 8.55 -13.88 -8.39
CA THR A 10 7.41 -13.10 -7.90
C THR A 10 6.54 -12.59 -9.05
N ARG A 11 5.22 -12.63 -8.83
CA ARG A 11 4.20 -11.94 -9.63
C ARG A 11 3.60 -10.85 -8.76
N VAL A 12 3.43 -9.66 -9.33
CA VAL A 12 2.93 -8.50 -8.61
C VAL A 12 1.62 -8.02 -9.20
N TYR A 13 0.69 -7.64 -8.33
CA TYR A 13 -0.58 -7.01 -8.69
C TYR A 13 -0.72 -5.69 -7.94
N ASP A 14 -0.92 -4.61 -8.68
CA ASP A 14 -1.19 -3.29 -8.12
C ASP A 14 -2.69 -3.13 -7.89
N GLU A 15 -3.06 -2.87 -6.65
CA GLU A 15 -4.42 -2.57 -6.16
C GLU A 15 -5.54 -3.37 -6.83
N PRO A 16 -5.52 -4.72 -6.74
CA PRO A 16 -6.55 -5.55 -7.37
C PRO A 16 -7.96 -5.34 -6.79
N LEU A 17 -8.09 -4.75 -5.60
CA LEU A 17 -9.38 -4.45 -4.95
C LEU A 17 -9.83 -2.98 -5.14
N TYR A 18 -9.15 -2.20 -5.99
CA TYR A 18 -9.46 -0.77 -6.12
C TYR A 18 -10.83 -0.54 -6.78
N ALA A 19 -11.13 -1.27 -7.85
CA ALA A 19 -12.43 -1.18 -8.50
C ALA A 19 -13.59 -1.63 -7.60
N HIS A 20 -13.37 -2.64 -6.74
CA HIS A 20 -14.32 -3.02 -5.71
C HIS A 20 -14.66 -1.82 -4.81
N TYR A 21 -13.65 -1.20 -4.20
CA TYR A 21 -13.80 -0.01 -3.35
C TYR A 21 -14.57 1.12 -4.04
N LEU A 22 -14.20 1.46 -5.27
CA LEU A 22 -14.85 2.53 -6.02
C LEU A 22 -16.30 2.18 -6.36
N SER A 23 -16.59 0.92 -6.69
CA SER A 23 -17.94 0.50 -7.08
C SER A 23 -18.93 0.44 -5.90
N THR A 24 -18.42 0.30 -4.66
CA THR A 24 -19.25 0.11 -3.45
C THR A 24 -19.25 1.30 -2.50
N THR A 25 -18.58 2.40 -2.83
CA THR A 25 -18.50 3.59 -1.98
C THR A 25 -18.73 4.88 -2.77
N ASP A 26 -18.83 6.00 -2.04
CA ASP A 26 -18.91 7.35 -2.59
C ASP A 26 -17.59 7.83 -3.21
N ALA A 27 -16.49 7.09 -3.00
CA ALA A 27 -15.17 7.35 -3.56
C ALA A 27 -15.15 7.50 -5.08
N ARG A 28 -16.04 6.81 -5.78
CA ARG A 28 -16.22 6.94 -7.23
C ARG A 28 -16.39 8.40 -7.68
N SER A 29 -17.05 9.23 -6.86
CA SER A 29 -17.39 10.60 -7.22
C SER A 29 -16.20 11.57 -7.19
N TYR A 30 -15.14 11.24 -6.46
CA TYR A 30 -14.01 12.15 -6.22
C TYR A 30 -12.64 11.56 -6.53
N HIS A 31 -12.49 10.22 -6.67
CA HIS A 31 -11.22 9.62 -7.04
C HIS A 31 -10.90 9.85 -8.54
N PRO A 32 -9.67 10.28 -8.86
CA PRO A 32 -9.27 10.53 -10.23
C PRO A 32 -9.24 9.22 -11.04
N GLY A 33 -9.94 9.21 -12.17
CA GLY A 33 -10.02 8.07 -13.07
C GLY A 33 -10.88 6.91 -12.55
N ALA A 34 -11.78 7.14 -11.59
CA ALA A 34 -12.57 6.06 -10.98
C ALA A 34 -13.32 5.18 -12.00
N ASP A 35 -13.95 5.78 -13.01
CA ASP A 35 -14.65 5.02 -14.06
C ASP A 35 -13.68 4.20 -14.94
N ASP A 36 -12.46 4.69 -15.20
CA ASP A 36 -11.42 3.93 -15.92
C ASP A 36 -11.02 2.69 -15.09
N VAL A 37 -10.87 2.84 -13.77
CA VAL A 37 -10.52 1.73 -12.86
C VAL A 37 -11.62 0.68 -12.82
N ILE A 38 -12.88 1.11 -12.63
CA ILE A 38 -14.07 0.23 -12.61
C ILE A 38 -14.23 -0.53 -13.93
N ALA A 39 -13.89 0.08 -15.07
CA ALA A 39 -13.95 -0.57 -16.37
C ALA A 39 -12.81 -1.57 -16.60
N ALA A 40 -11.66 -1.38 -15.94
CA ALA A 40 -10.43 -2.14 -16.19
C ALA A 40 -10.25 -3.36 -15.26
N GLN A 41 -10.97 -3.44 -14.14
CA GLN A 41 -10.79 -4.48 -13.11
C GLN A 41 -12.11 -5.16 -12.74
N GLU A 42 -12.02 -6.26 -12.00
CA GLU A 42 -13.18 -6.92 -11.39
C GLU A 42 -13.71 -6.08 -10.21
N ASN A 43 -15.03 -5.88 -10.17
CA ASN A 43 -15.71 -5.03 -9.20
C ASN A 43 -16.23 -5.82 -7.99
N ASP A 44 -16.46 -7.12 -8.18
CA ASP A 44 -16.84 -8.01 -7.08
C ASP A 44 -15.60 -8.41 -6.28
N GLY A 45 -15.43 -7.77 -5.12
CA GLY A 45 -14.30 -8.04 -4.24
C GLY A 45 -14.24 -9.49 -3.73
N ALA A 46 -15.37 -10.19 -3.60
CA ALA A 46 -15.37 -11.60 -3.23
C ALA A 46 -14.76 -12.46 -4.33
N ARG A 47 -15.03 -12.13 -5.60
CA ARG A 47 -14.40 -12.79 -6.76
C ARG A 47 -12.92 -12.45 -6.87
N VAL A 48 -12.52 -11.21 -6.60
CA VAL A 48 -11.09 -10.85 -6.52
C VAL A 48 -10.40 -11.70 -5.44
N VAL A 49 -11.02 -11.88 -4.27
CA VAL A 49 -10.46 -12.71 -3.21
C VAL A 49 -10.35 -14.18 -3.64
N SER A 50 -11.43 -14.78 -4.16
CA SER A 50 -11.45 -16.22 -4.50
C SER A 50 -10.60 -16.56 -5.72
N ASP A 51 -10.68 -15.75 -6.77
CA ASP A 51 -10.15 -16.09 -8.10
C ASP A 51 -8.72 -15.60 -8.27
N LEU A 52 -8.31 -14.54 -7.56
CA LEU A 52 -7.00 -13.92 -7.68
C LEU A 52 -6.13 -14.05 -6.42
N LEU A 53 -6.60 -13.58 -5.26
CA LEU A 53 -5.76 -13.53 -4.04
C LEU A 53 -5.52 -14.93 -3.45
N LEU A 54 -6.55 -15.77 -3.43
CA LEU A 54 -6.47 -17.18 -3.02
C LEU A 54 -6.50 -18.15 -4.23
N GLY A 55 -6.48 -17.58 -5.43
CA GLY A 55 -6.54 -18.32 -6.68
C GLY A 55 -5.23 -19.04 -7.04
N PRO A 56 -5.21 -19.73 -8.19
CA PRO A 56 -4.01 -20.40 -8.68
C PRO A 56 -2.90 -19.39 -9.02
N SER A 57 -1.65 -19.79 -8.80
CA SER A 57 -0.47 -18.96 -9.08
C SER A 57 0.41 -19.58 -10.16
N ASP A 58 0.97 -18.73 -11.05
CA ASP A 58 2.02 -19.09 -12.01
C ASP A 58 3.43 -18.93 -11.43
N ARG A 59 3.55 -18.40 -10.21
CA ARG A 59 4.82 -18.07 -9.54
C ARG A 59 4.84 -18.52 -8.08
N PRO A 60 6.02 -18.82 -7.51
CA PRO A 60 6.13 -19.16 -6.10
C PRO A 60 5.61 -18.06 -5.15
N VAL A 61 5.77 -16.79 -5.52
CA VAL A 61 5.33 -15.65 -4.71
C VAL A 61 4.34 -14.79 -5.49
N LEU A 62 3.17 -14.55 -4.91
CA LEU A 62 2.24 -13.52 -5.34
C LEU A 62 2.30 -12.34 -4.37
N PHE A 63 2.48 -11.13 -4.90
CA PHE A 63 2.51 -9.90 -4.11
C PHE A 63 1.33 -9.01 -4.52
N PHE A 64 0.41 -8.79 -3.60
CA PHE A 64 -0.75 -7.92 -3.79
C PHE A 64 -0.56 -6.65 -2.97
N LYS A 65 -0.57 -5.49 -3.64
CA LYS A 65 -0.55 -4.19 -2.96
C LYS A 65 -1.97 -3.65 -2.93
N ASN A 66 -2.53 -3.39 -1.75
CA ASN A 66 -3.81 -2.70 -1.61
C ASN A 66 -3.68 -1.56 -0.60
N MET A 67 -4.55 -0.57 -0.74
CA MET A 67 -4.84 0.38 0.33
C MET A 67 -5.82 -0.28 1.31
N THR A 68 -5.75 0.05 2.60
CA THR A 68 -6.60 -0.60 3.61
C THR A 68 -8.08 -0.38 3.37
N HIS A 69 -8.49 0.80 2.90
CA HIS A 69 -9.87 1.09 2.53
C HIS A 69 -10.38 0.24 1.35
N HIS A 70 -9.51 -0.46 0.60
CA HIS A 70 -9.95 -1.42 -0.42
C HIS A 70 -10.63 -2.66 0.15
N LEU A 71 -10.46 -2.92 1.46
CA LEU A 71 -11.07 -4.06 2.15
C LEU A 71 -12.51 -3.79 2.61
N VAL A 72 -13.10 -2.65 2.21
CA VAL A 72 -14.44 -2.23 2.63
C VAL A 72 -15.48 -3.32 2.32
N GLY A 73 -16.28 -3.70 3.32
CA GLY A 73 -17.38 -4.67 3.13
C GLY A 73 -16.95 -6.12 2.89
N LEU A 74 -15.66 -6.43 2.85
CA LEU A 74 -15.16 -7.80 2.72
C LEU A 74 -15.05 -8.50 4.09
N ASP A 75 -15.29 -9.81 4.10
CA ASP A 75 -14.89 -10.65 5.22
C ASP A 75 -13.35 -10.78 5.24
N TRP A 76 -12.72 -10.38 6.34
CA TRP A 76 -11.26 -10.39 6.48
C TRP A 76 -10.67 -11.79 6.72
N SER A 77 -11.49 -12.84 6.85
CA SER A 77 -11.03 -14.21 7.11
C SER A 77 -10.00 -14.71 6.08
N PHE A 78 -10.07 -14.27 4.81
CA PHE A 78 -9.07 -14.62 3.79
C PHE A 78 -7.67 -14.10 4.11
N LEU A 79 -7.54 -12.98 4.84
CA LEU A 79 -6.24 -12.42 5.22
C LEU A 79 -5.47 -13.38 6.12
N THR A 80 -6.16 -14.26 6.87
CA THR A 80 -5.50 -15.26 7.73
C THR A 80 -4.75 -16.33 6.92
N GLN A 81 -5.08 -16.48 5.64
CA GLN A 81 -4.45 -17.41 4.69
C GLN A 81 -3.28 -16.75 3.92
N LEU A 82 -3.03 -15.46 4.16
CA LEU A 82 -1.99 -14.68 3.50
C LEU A 82 -0.92 -14.24 4.49
N THR A 83 0.27 -13.93 3.96
CA THR A 83 1.30 -13.20 4.70
C THR A 83 1.07 -11.71 4.56
N ASN A 84 0.60 -11.07 5.63
CA ASN A 84 0.25 -9.65 5.64
C ASN A 84 1.45 -8.78 6.02
N VAL A 85 1.68 -7.71 5.25
CA VAL A 85 2.70 -6.68 5.54
C VAL A 85 2.01 -5.34 5.60
N LEU A 86 2.15 -4.60 6.70
CA LEU A 86 1.57 -3.27 6.84
C LEU A 86 2.63 -2.22 6.51
N LEU A 87 2.35 -1.36 5.52
CA LEU A 87 3.22 -0.24 5.15
C LEU A 87 2.60 1.07 5.63
N THR A 88 3.27 1.76 6.54
CA THR A 88 2.86 3.09 7.03
C THR A 88 3.85 4.18 6.61
N ARG A 89 3.42 5.43 6.77
CA ARG A 89 4.16 6.62 6.37
C ARG A 89 3.70 7.79 7.21
N GLU A 90 4.58 8.78 7.37
CA GLU A 90 4.26 10.04 8.03
C GLU A 90 2.94 10.66 7.53
N PRO A 91 1.92 10.85 8.41
CA PRO A 91 0.62 11.39 8.05
C PRO A 91 0.65 12.70 7.27
N ALA A 92 1.51 13.65 7.63
CA ALA A 92 1.60 14.93 6.91
C ALA A 92 1.99 14.72 5.44
N ALA A 93 2.87 13.75 5.16
CA ALA A 93 3.30 13.42 3.80
C ALA A 93 2.21 12.68 3.01
N VAL A 94 1.43 11.83 3.68
CA VAL A 94 0.27 11.15 3.07
C VAL A 94 -0.80 12.16 2.69
N ILE A 95 -1.23 13.01 3.64
CA ILE A 95 -2.29 14.00 3.44
C ILE A 95 -1.89 15.01 2.35
N ALA A 96 -0.66 15.55 2.40
CA ALA A 96 -0.19 16.49 1.38
C ALA A 96 -0.08 15.83 -0.02
N SER A 97 0.16 14.52 -0.10
CA SER A 97 0.16 13.80 -1.37
C SER A 97 -1.24 13.59 -1.91
N TYR A 98 -2.20 13.23 -1.06
CA TYR A 98 -3.61 13.10 -1.43
C TYR A 98 -4.21 14.43 -1.87
N ALA A 99 -3.93 15.50 -1.14
CA ALA A 99 -4.42 16.86 -1.38
C ALA A 99 -4.08 17.43 -2.77
N LYS A 100 -3.15 16.80 -3.52
CA LYS A 100 -2.85 17.16 -4.92
C LYS A 100 -3.96 16.77 -5.89
N ASN A 101 -4.68 15.69 -5.59
CA ASN A 101 -5.67 15.09 -6.48
C ASN A 101 -7.07 14.98 -5.84
N ILE A 102 -7.16 15.00 -4.51
CA ILE A 102 -8.41 14.89 -3.74
C ILE A 102 -8.43 16.02 -2.71
N HIS A 103 -9.37 16.96 -2.83
CA HIS A 103 -9.43 18.14 -1.97
C HIS A 103 -9.79 17.78 -0.52
N ASP A 104 -10.91 17.11 -0.32
CA ASP A 104 -11.44 16.78 1.00
C ASP A 104 -11.03 15.37 1.41
N VAL A 105 -9.75 15.20 1.73
CA VAL A 105 -9.20 13.92 2.22
C VAL A 105 -9.87 13.56 3.55
N THR A 106 -10.24 12.29 3.72
CA THR A 106 -10.86 11.76 4.95
C THR A 106 -9.96 10.73 5.64
N MET A 107 -10.33 10.31 6.86
CA MET A 107 -9.65 9.22 7.58
C MET A 107 -9.69 7.89 6.82
N ARG A 108 -10.77 7.64 6.06
CA ARG A 108 -10.88 6.44 5.22
C ARG A 108 -9.86 6.49 4.09
N ASP A 109 -9.73 7.64 3.42
CA ASP A 109 -8.79 7.79 2.30
C ASP A 109 -7.34 7.59 2.76
N THR A 110 -6.97 8.10 3.94
CA THR A 110 -5.62 7.87 4.48
C THR A 110 -5.40 6.45 4.97
N GLY A 111 -6.46 5.78 5.43
CA GLY A 111 -6.44 4.38 5.84
C GLY A 111 -5.79 4.10 7.19
N PHE A 112 -5.36 5.12 7.95
CA PHE A 112 -4.62 4.94 9.21
C PHE A 112 -5.43 4.23 10.30
N ALA A 113 -6.70 4.60 10.45
CA ALA A 113 -7.61 3.93 11.38
C ALA A 113 -7.78 2.44 11.00
N ASP A 114 -8.00 2.18 9.71
CA ASP A 114 -8.15 0.83 9.18
C ASP A 114 -6.85 0.01 9.32
N GLN A 115 -5.66 0.62 9.20
CA GLN A 115 -4.39 -0.07 9.48
C GLN A 115 -4.28 -0.53 10.93
N SER A 116 -4.73 0.29 11.88
CA SER A 116 -4.74 -0.10 13.30
C SER A 116 -5.74 -1.23 13.55
N ALA A 117 -6.94 -1.13 12.99
CA ALA A 117 -7.96 -2.17 13.11
C ALA A 117 -7.51 -3.49 12.45
N LEU A 118 -6.81 -3.40 11.31
CA LEU A 118 -6.25 -4.55 10.62
C LEU A 118 -5.13 -5.21 11.43
N LEU A 119 -4.25 -4.42 12.07
CA LEU A 119 -3.26 -4.96 13.00
C LEU A 119 -3.94 -5.73 14.15
N ASP A 120 -4.92 -5.12 14.81
CA ASP A 120 -5.68 -5.74 15.89
C ASP A 120 -6.34 -7.06 15.44
N TYR A 121 -6.95 -7.06 14.26
CA TYR A 121 -7.57 -8.25 13.69
C TYR A 121 -6.54 -9.36 13.45
N LEU A 122 -5.42 -9.05 12.82
CA LEU A 122 -4.38 -10.04 12.49
C LEU A 122 -3.75 -10.63 13.77
N GLU A 123 -3.48 -9.80 14.77
CA GLU A 123 -2.96 -10.24 16.08
C GLU A 123 -3.96 -11.14 16.81
N ALA A 124 -5.24 -10.79 16.80
CA ALA A 124 -6.29 -11.63 17.38
C ALA A 124 -6.43 -13.00 16.69
N HIS A 125 -5.99 -13.12 15.43
CA HIS A 125 -5.96 -14.37 14.66
C HIS A 125 -4.58 -15.04 14.67
N GLY A 126 -3.68 -14.64 15.59
CA GLY A 126 -2.39 -15.28 15.82
C GLY A 126 -1.31 -14.95 14.79
N GLN A 127 -1.51 -13.92 13.95
CA GLN A 127 -0.46 -13.41 13.07
C GLN A 127 0.30 -12.26 13.74
N THR A 128 1.58 -12.11 13.39
CA THR A 128 2.40 -10.96 13.79
C THR A 128 2.95 -10.27 12.53
N PRO A 129 2.13 -9.45 11.85
CA PRO A 129 2.51 -8.90 10.55
C PRO A 129 3.72 -7.96 10.70
N PRO A 130 4.77 -8.08 9.86
CA PRO A 130 5.82 -7.08 9.83
C PRO A 130 5.26 -5.74 9.40
N ILE A 131 5.69 -4.69 10.11
CA ILE A 131 5.34 -3.31 9.81
C ILE A 131 6.55 -2.63 9.18
N LEU A 132 6.32 -1.98 8.04
CA LEU A 132 7.27 -1.11 7.37
C LEU A 132 6.88 0.34 7.62
N ASP A 133 7.85 1.15 8.00
CA ASP A 133 7.74 2.60 7.92
C ASP A 133 8.53 3.07 6.69
N SER A 134 7.89 3.88 5.84
CA SER A 134 8.53 4.36 4.61
C SER A 134 9.85 5.12 4.85
N GLN A 135 9.97 5.87 5.94
CA GLN A 135 11.21 6.60 6.26
C GLN A 135 12.31 5.64 6.70
N GLU A 136 11.98 4.59 7.47
CA GLU A 136 12.95 3.54 7.79
C GLU A 136 13.44 2.81 6.54
N VAL A 137 12.52 2.45 5.63
CA VAL A 137 12.89 1.86 4.34
C VAL A 137 13.83 2.79 3.57
N LEU A 138 13.56 4.09 3.50
CA LEU A 138 14.42 5.03 2.76
C LEU A 138 15.77 5.31 3.42
N LYS A 139 15.90 5.15 4.75
CA LYS A 139 17.18 5.29 5.45
C LYS A 139 18.17 4.20 5.05
N ASN A 140 17.71 2.95 5.01
CA ASN A 140 18.55 1.81 4.63
C ASN A 140 17.71 0.69 3.96
N PRO A 141 17.38 0.84 2.67
CA PRO A 141 16.47 -0.08 1.98
C PRO A 141 16.96 -1.53 2.01
N ARG A 142 18.27 -1.74 1.87
CA ARG A 142 18.87 -3.08 1.93
C ARG A 142 18.65 -3.74 3.29
N ALA A 143 18.94 -3.04 4.40
CA ALA A 143 18.80 -3.62 5.73
C ALA A 143 17.34 -3.91 6.07
N VAL A 144 16.44 -2.96 5.79
CA VAL A 144 15.01 -3.12 6.08
C VAL A 144 14.38 -4.22 5.24
N LEU A 145 14.68 -4.28 3.93
CA LEU A 145 14.14 -5.34 3.06
C LEU A 145 14.71 -6.73 3.38
N ARG A 146 15.97 -6.84 3.83
CA ARG A 146 16.52 -8.12 4.31
C ARG A 146 15.74 -8.64 5.52
N GLN A 147 15.51 -7.77 6.52
CA GLN A 147 14.71 -8.11 7.70
C GLN A 147 13.26 -8.46 7.33
N LEU A 148 12.65 -7.72 6.39
CA LEU A 148 11.32 -8.04 5.90
C LEU A 148 11.27 -9.44 5.27
N CYS A 149 12.18 -9.72 4.34
CA CYS A 149 12.25 -11.00 3.63
C CYS A 149 12.41 -12.17 4.61
N GLU A 150 13.28 -12.03 5.60
CA GLU A 150 13.45 -13.01 6.68
C GLU A 150 12.15 -13.25 7.45
N ARG A 151 11.44 -12.19 7.85
CA ARG A 151 10.17 -12.31 8.60
C ARG A 151 9.04 -12.95 7.80
N ILE A 152 9.00 -12.74 6.49
CA ILE A 152 7.96 -13.30 5.61
C ILE A 152 8.37 -14.61 4.94
N GLY A 153 9.54 -15.15 5.27
CA GLY A 153 9.99 -16.47 4.81
C GLY A 153 10.42 -16.54 3.35
N ILE A 154 10.90 -15.44 2.77
CA ILE A 154 11.45 -15.41 1.40
C ILE A 154 12.93 -14.98 1.39
N ALA A 155 13.68 -15.38 0.37
CA ALA A 155 15.07 -14.92 0.21
C ALA A 155 15.11 -13.45 -0.24
N PHE A 156 15.93 -12.61 0.38
CA PHE A 156 16.23 -11.28 -0.16
C PHE A 156 17.03 -11.38 -1.46
N ASP A 157 16.74 -10.49 -2.42
CA ASP A 157 17.47 -10.39 -3.69
C ASP A 157 17.92 -8.94 -3.91
N GLU A 158 19.18 -8.73 -4.29
CA GLU A 158 19.74 -7.40 -4.53
C GLU A 158 19.03 -6.65 -5.66
N VAL A 159 18.43 -7.36 -6.63
CA VAL A 159 17.62 -6.73 -7.69
C VAL A 159 16.42 -5.97 -7.15
N MET A 160 15.99 -6.26 -5.92
CA MET A 160 14.89 -5.54 -5.26
C MET A 160 15.17 -4.06 -5.00
N LEU A 161 16.43 -3.61 -5.10
CA LEU A 161 16.84 -2.25 -4.76
C LEU A 161 16.82 -1.28 -5.93
N THR A 162 16.78 -1.78 -7.17
CA THR A 162 16.89 -0.96 -8.37
C THR A 162 15.88 -1.38 -9.43
N TRP A 163 15.42 -0.46 -10.25
CA TRP A 163 14.47 -0.73 -11.33
C TRP A 163 14.70 0.24 -12.50
N PRO A 164 14.25 -0.09 -13.72
CA PRO A 164 14.23 0.88 -14.81
C PRO A 164 13.22 1.99 -14.51
N ALA A 165 13.59 3.23 -14.88
CA ALA A 165 12.65 4.34 -14.85
C ALA A 165 11.53 4.13 -15.89
N GLY A 166 10.35 4.67 -15.59
CA GLY A 166 9.16 4.61 -16.42
C GLY A 166 8.04 3.73 -15.85
N PRO A 167 6.91 3.67 -16.55
CA PRO A 167 5.79 2.83 -16.18
C PRO A 167 6.11 1.34 -16.34
N ARG A 168 5.34 0.52 -15.63
CA ARG A 168 5.42 -0.94 -15.73
C ARG A 168 4.10 -1.55 -16.16
N ALA A 169 4.16 -2.78 -16.66
CA ALA A 169 2.96 -3.52 -17.07
C ALA A 169 2.02 -3.80 -15.89
N GLU A 170 2.55 -3.86 -14.67
CA GLU A 170 1.76 -4.08 -13.45
C GLU A 170 1.06 -2.80 -12.95
N ASP A 171 1.44 -1.62 -13.44
CA ASP A 171 0.83 -0.36 -13.01
C ASP A 171 -0.64 -0.30 -13.48
N GLY A 172 -1.55 0.05 -12.57
CA GLY A 172 -2.94 0.26 -12.93
C GLY A 172 -3.18 1.54 -13.73
N VAL A 173 -4.37 1.65 -14.33
CA VAL A 173 -4.78 2.83 -15.14
C VAL A 173 -4.74 4.16 -14.36
N TRP A 174 -4.73 4.10 -13.03
CA TRP A 174 -4.58 5.24 -12.14
C TRP A 174 -3.13 5.78 -12.04
N ALA A 175 -2.13 5.06 -12.53
CA ALA A 175 -0.72 5.43 -12.37
C ALA A 175 -0.41 6.83 -12.89
N LYS A 176 -1.11 7.30 -13.95
CA LYS A 176 -1.01 8.66 -14.49
C LYS A 176 -1.27 9.76 -13.45
N TYR A 177 -2.02 9.48 -12.38
CA TYR A 177 -2.34 10.45 -11.32
C TYR A 177 -1.39 10.39 -10.13
N TRP A 178 -0.78 9.23 -9.86
CA TRP A 178 -0.11 8.96 -8.59
C TRP A 178 1.39 8.64 -8.74
N TYR A 179 1.84 8.12 -9.89
CA TYR A 179 3.13 7.44 -10.00
C TYR A 179 4.24 8.24 -10.68
N ALA A 180 4.02 9.53 -10.96
CA ALA A 180 5.05 10.38 -11.59
C ALA A 180 6.42 10.29 -10.89
N ASN A 181 6.46 10.26 -9.55
CA ASN A 181 7.70 10.18 -8.80
C ASN A 181 8.39 8.81 -8.89
N VAL A 182 7.64 7.70 -8.88
CA VAL A 182 8.24 6.36 -8.99
C VAL A 182 8.65 6.05 -10.42
N HIS A 183 7.91 6.58 -11.41
CA HIS A 183 8.30 6.51 -12.83
C HIS A 183 9.59 7.29 -13.09
N ALA A 184 9.86 8.37 -12.36
CA ALA A 184 11.11 9.11 -12.47
C ALA A 184 12.30 8.47 -11.72
N SER A 185 12.07 7.43 -10.91
CA SER A 185 13.10 6.81 -10.09
C SER A 185 13.65 5.52 -10.69
N THR A 186 14.84 5.14 -10.25
CA THR A 186 15.49 3.87 -10.62
C THR A 186 15.80 2.99 -9.40
N GLY A 187 15.18 3.29 -8.27
CA GLY A 187 15.47 2.70 -6.96
C GLY A 187 14.88 3.54 -5.83
N PHE A 188 15.19 3.13 -4.60
CA PHE A 188 14.82 3.90 -3.41
C PHE A 188 15.62 5.21 -3.35
N LEU A 189 14.91 6.34 -3.37
CA LEU A 189 15.51 7.67 -3.28
C LEU A 189 15.36 8.21 -1.86
N PRO A 190 16.39 8.87 -1.30
CA PRO A 190 16.26 9.54 -0.01
C PRO A 190 15.06 10.49 0.00
N SER A 191 14.37 10.55 1.13
CA SER A 191 13.25 11.48 1.32
C SER A 191 13.77 12.91 1.11
N ALA A 192 13.07 13.69 0.28
CA ALA A 192 13.41 15.10 0.11
C ALA A 192 13.26 15.82 1.46
N ALA A 193 14.22 16.66 1.83
CA ALA A 193 14.26 17.35 3.13
C ALA A 193 13.10 18.33 3.38
N SER A 194 12.18 18.50 2.42
CA SER A 194 11.04 19.39 2.56
C SER A 194 9.97 18.78 3.45
N THR A 195 9.67 19.44 4.57
CA THR A 195 8.47 19.15 5.37
C THR A 195 7.23 19.39 4.50
N PRO A 196 6.34 18.40 4.33
CA PRO A 196 5.11 18.58 3.58
C PRO A 196 4.23 19.65 4.23
N THR A 197 3.69 20.57 3.43
CA THR A 197 2.70 21.54 3.90
C THR A 197 1.31 20.90 3.83
N VAL A 198 0.67 20.75 4.99
CA VAL A 198 -0.72 20.27 5.09
C VAL A 198 -1.66 21.48 5.12
N PRO A 199 -2.67 21.55 4.24
CA PRO A 199 -3.67 22.62 4.26
C PRO A 199 -4.34 22.77 5.63
N ASP A 200 -4.62 24.01 6.04
CA ASP A 200 -5.17 24.31 7.38
C ASP A 200 -6.46 23.53 7.69
N HIS A 201 -7.33 23.36 6.70
CA HIS A 201 -8.58 22.62 6.87
C HIS A 201 -8.38 21.11 7.11
N LEU A 202 -7.20 20.55 6.80
CA LEU A 202 -6.84 19.14 7.03
C LEU A 202 -5.99 18.94 8.29
N GLN A 203 -5.66 20.00 9.04
CA GLN A 203 -4.94 19.88 10.31
C GLN A 203 -5.68 19.01 11.35
N PRO A 204 -7.03 19.07 11.47
CA PRO A 204 -7.76 18.14 12.35
C PRO A 204 -7.60 16.68 11.93
N LEU A 205 -7.59 16.40 10.62
CA LEU A 205 -7.37 15.04 10.10
C LEU A 205 -5.95 14.57 10.41
N LEU A 206 -4.94 15.44 10.23
CA LEU A 206 -3.56 15.14 10.58
C LEU A 206 -3.44 14.72 12.05
N ALA A 207 -4.01 15.52 12.96
CA ALA A 207 -4.02 15.21 14.38
C ALA A 207 -4.72 13.87 14.69
N ALA A 208 -5.79 13.54 13.96
CA ALA A 208 -6.48 12.26 14.11
C ALA A 208 -5.69 11.07 13.56
N CYS A 209 -4.87 11.26 12.52
CA CYS A 209 -4.04 10.19 11.93
C CYS A 209 -2.82 9.88 12.81
N GLN A 210 -2.31 10.87 13.55
CA GLN A 210 -1.05 10.79 14.28
C GLN A 210 -0.97 9.60 15.27
N PRO A 211 -1.99 9.32 16.13
CA PRO A 211 -1.89 8.22 17.09
C PRO A 211 -1.83 6.84 16.41
N HIS A 212 -2.53 6.66 15.29
CA HIS A 212 -2.50 5.42 14.51
C HIS A 212 -1.12 5.20 13.86
N TYR A 213 -0.54 6.26 13.29
CA TYR A 213 0.80 6.22 12.75
C TYR A 213 1.84 5.91 13.83
N GLU A 214 1.82 6.61 14.97
CA GLU A 214 2.78 6.40 16.06
C GLU A 214 2.75 4.96 16.59
N ARG A 215 1.54 4.38 16.72
CA ARG A 215 1.35 2.97 17.08
C ARG A 215 2.07 2.03 16.10
N LEU A 216 1.83 2.19 14.80
CA LEU A 216 2.43 1.34 13.77
C LEU A 216 3.94 1.57 13.67
N ALA A 217 4.36 2.83 13.66
CA ALA A 217 5.76 3.22 13.59
C ALA A 217 6.57 2.65 14.76
N ALA A 218 6.02 2.59 15.97
CA ALA A 218 6.68 1.99 17.13
C ALA A 218 7.03 0.50 16.91
N LEU A 219 6.25 -0.21 16.09
CA LEU A 219 6.42 -1.62 15.78
C LEU A 219 7.18 -1.87 14.46
N ALA A 220 7.53 -0.82 13.73
CA ALA A 220 8.15 -0.92 12.42
C ALA A 220 9.58 -1.48 12.47
N ILE A 221 9.95 -2.22 11.42
CA ILE A 221 11.33 -2.62 11.16
C ILE A 221 12.21 -1.37 11.05
N ARG A 222 13.37 -1.39 11.73
CA ARG A 222 14.31 -0.27 11.78
C ARG A 222 15.53 -0.50 10.90
N ALA A 223 16.04 0.58 10.33
CA ALA A 223 17.23 0.64 9.48
C ALA A 223 18.54 0.35 10.23
#